data_AF-A0A353VJ00-F1
#
_entry.id   AF-A0A353VJ00-F1
#
_cell.length_a   1.000
_cell.length_b   1.000
_cell.length_c   1.000
_cell.angle_alpha   90.00
_cell.angle_beta   90.00
_cell.angle_gamma   90.00
#
_symmetry.space_group_name_H-M   'P 1'
#
loop_
_entity.id
_entity.type
_entity.pdbx_description
1 polymer ?
#
loop_
_entity_poly.entity_id
_entity_poly.type
_entity_poly.pdbx_seq_one_letter_code
_entity_poly.pdbx_strand_id
1 'polypeptide(L)'
;MKGEELDKLLSITSYKPIFDFLKYVKPVWYNNIPAKSPIWISDVHKKYLNNQIYRTELARFADSRYQAWTKGEIPVKDAKIADQETVMNIYDNYVFLRRYFSKVWVYYALIIRILSLKNPIKEVKAFVKSRNQKRYPIHKELVSKSPELITDNLPRVSVIIPTLNRYEYLKDVLDDLKAQDYPDFEVIVIDQSDPFIPSFYSGYGMNITVEHQEERALWKARNRAITLASGEYVLLFDDDSRIEKDWIKWHVTCVQHFNAEISSGVSFSKVGDRIPETYKYFKLSDQLDTGNVLIKKSVFLKTGLFDLQFEKQRMGDGEFGLRCHLLGIRNISNPRASRLHLKVGQGGLRQMGSWDAYRTKKWLGPRPVPSVLYFFRRYFGVEATIYHVLVHLPASYIPYRFKSNRYLMLTPLLLFPFLFPLMVFSFYQSWKHATRKIDEGPNIDQLIKTENA
;
A
#
# COMPACT_ATOMS: atom_id res chain seq x y z
N MET A 1 -1.98 -16.85 10.04
CA MET A 1 -3.17 -17.35 9.33
C MET A 1 -2.79 -18.53 8.45
N LYS A 2 -3.35 -19.73 8.68
CA LYS A 2 -3.11 -20.89 7.81
C LYS A 2 -3.69 -20.60 6.41
N GLY A 3 -3.10 -21.20 5.36
CA GLY A 3 -3.53 -21.00 3.97
C GLY A 3 -5.04 -21.16 3.77
N GLU A 4 -5.64 -22.17 4.40
CA GLU A 4 -7.08 -22.48 4.30
C GLU A 4 -8.01 -21.35 4.80
N GLU A 5 -7.64 -20.61 5.84
CA GLU A 5 -8.49 -19.53 6.36
C GLU A 5 -8.46 -18.31 5.43
N LEU A 6 -7.32 -18.06 4.78
CA LEU A 6 -7.17 -17.04 3.75
C LEU A 6 -7.91 -17.43 2.47
N ASP A 7 -7.82 -18.69 2.05
CA ASP A 7 -8.52 -19.19 0.87
C ASP A 7 -10.04 -19.15 1.09
N LYS A 8 -10.50 -19.48 2.30
CA LYS A 8 -11.90 -19.30 2.70
C LYS A 8 -12.33 -17.84 2.64
N LEU A 9 -11.50 -16.90 3.09
CA LEU A 9 -11.76 -15.47 2.96
C LEU A 9 -11.87 -15.00 1.51
N LEU A 10 -10.95 -15.44 0.65
CA LEU A 10 -10.94 -15.12 -0.77
C LEU A 10 -12.10 -15.79 -1.52
N SER A 11 -12.62 -16.91 -1.00
CA SER A 11 -13.78 -17.64 -1.53
C SER A 11 -15.14 -17.04 -1.18
N ILE A 12 -15.20 -16.02 -0.30
CA ILE A 12 -16.43 -15.23 -0.06
C ILE A 12 -16.62 -14.29 -1.27
N THR A 13 -16.99 -14.90 -2.40
CA THR A 13 -17.07 -14.28 -3.72
C THR A 13 -18.51 -13.92 -4.07
N SER A 14 -18.87 -12.67 -3.81
CA SER A 14 -19.91 -11.98 -4.59
C SER A 14 -19.70 -10.46 -4.68
N TYR A 15 -18.73 -9.89 -3.97
CA TYR A 15 -18.52 -8.43 -3.97
C TYR A 15 -17.88 -7.94 -5.27
N LYS A 16 -18.51 -6.94 -5.90
CA LYS A 16 -17.97 -6.21 -7.04
C LYS A 16 -17.40 -4.86 -6.60
N PRO A 17 -16.37 -4.33 -7.29
CA PRO A 17 -15.84 -3.00 -7.02
C PRO A 17 -16.94 -1.94 -7.03
N ILE A 18 -16.72 -0.84 -6.29
CA ILE A 18 -17.68 0.29 -6.19
C ILE A 18 -18.20 0.73 -7.57
N PHE A 19 -17.33 0.71 -8.61
CA PHE A 19 -17.68 0.85 -10.02
C PHE A 19 -16.99 -0.25 -10.82
N ASP A 20 -17.70 -0.91 -11.76
CA ASP A 20 -17.14 -2.00 -12.57
C ASP A 20 -15.86 -1.59 -13.31
N PHE A 21 -15.79 -0.36 -13.81
CA PHE A 21 -14.65 0.12 -14.60
C PHE A 21 -13.39 0.39 -13.76
N LEU A 22 -13.49 0.38 -12.42
CA LEU A 22 -12.30 0.46 -11.56
C LEU A 22 -11.33 -0.69 -11.82
N LYS A 23 -11.80 -1.86 -12.26
CA LYS A 23 -10.92 -2.98 -12.59
C LYS A 23 -9.96 -2.70 -13.75
N TYR A 24 -10.28 -1.72 -14.61
CA TYR A 24 -9.41 -1.31 -15.71
C TYR A 24 -8.41 -0.25 -15.27
N VAL A 25 -8.85 0.73 -14.47
CA VAL A 25 -8.05 1.92 -14.13
C VAL A 25 -7.29 1.79 -12.81
N LYS A 26 -7.75 0.91 -11.92
CA LYS A 26 -7.17 0.59 -10.61
C LYS A 26 -7.38 -0.90 -10.26
N PRO A 27 -6.87 -1.86 -11.06
CA PRO A 27 -7.14 -3.29 -10.89
C PRO A 27 -6.75 -3.86 -9.51
N VAL A 28 -5.60 -3.42 -8.97
CA VAL A 28 -4.99 -3.98 -7.74
C VAL A 28 -5.17 -3.07 -6.51
N TRP A 29 -6.34 -2.43 -6.41
CA TRP A 29 -6.69 -1.57 -5.28
C TRP A 29 -7.34 -2.39 -4.17
N TYR A 30 -6.92 -2.21 -2.91
CA TYR A 30 -7.41 -3.00 -1.76
C TYR A 30 -8.95 -3.05 -1.69
N ASN A 31 -9.60 -1.92 -1.96
CA ASN A 31 -11.06 -1.80 -1.89
C ASN A 31 -11.82 -2.47 -3.06
N ASN A 32 -11.10 -3.11 -4.00
CA ASN A 32 -11.71 -4.03 -4.96
C ASN A 32 -11.92 -5.42 -4.37
N ILE A 33 -11.33 -5.74 -3.21
CA ILE A 33 -11.47 -7.04 -2.54
C ILE A 33 -12.30 -6.85 -1.25
N PRO A 34 -13.29 -7.71 -0.98
CA PRO A 34 -14.05 -7.66 0.27
C PRO A 34 -13.15 -7.95 1.50
N ALA A 35 -13.43 -7.26 2.60
CA ALA A 35 -12.80 -7.45 3.90
C ALA A 35 -13.80 -8.06 4.89
N LYS A 36 -13.32 -8.78 5.93
CA LYS A 36 -14.17 -9.34 7.02
C LYS A 36 -15.06 -8.27 7.66
N SER A 37 -14.55 -7.05 7.80
CA SER A 37 -15.32 -5.86 8.18
C SER A 37 -15.20 -4.85 7.05
N PRO A 38 -16.30 -4.49 6.35
CA PRO A 38 -16.20 -3.48 5.33
C PRO A 38 -15.90 -2.15 6.02
N ILE A 39 -14.77 -1.57 5.69
CA ILE A 39 -14.44 -0.19 6.02
C ILE A 39 -15.47 0.79 5.42
N TRP A 40 -16.22 0.33 4.43
CA TRP A 40 -17.25 1.05 3.72
C TRP A 40 -18.61 0.77 4.36
N ILE A 41 -19.48 1.78 4.39
CA ILE A 41 -20.93 1.71 4.73
C ILE A 41 -21.30 2.38 6.08
N SER A 42 -20.61 3.45 6.49
CA SER A 42 -21.23 4.38 7.45
C SER A 42 -22.28 5.27 6.77
N ASP A 43 -23.27 5.75 7.51
CA ASP A 43 -24.25 6.75 7.04
C ASP A 43 -23.62 8.06 6.54
N VAL A 44 -22.34 8.28 6.84
CA VAL A 44 -21.59 9.48 6.48
C VAL A 44 -21.57 9.74 4.97
N HIS A 45 -21.70 8.70 4.13
CA HIS A 45 -21.77 8.87 2.68
C HIS A 45 -23.04 9.61 2.22
N LYS A 46 -24.15 9.53 2.97
CA LYS A 46 -25.46 10.09 2.57
C LYS A 46 -25.41 11.59 2.34
N LYS A 47 -24.50 12.33 2.99
CA LYS A 47 -24.32 13.78 2.76
C LYS A 47 -23.73 14.12 1.38
N TYR A 48 -23.15 13.13 0.69
CA TYR A 48 -22.59 13.29 -0.67
C TYR A 48 -23.53 12.75 -1.76
N LEU A 49 -24.73 12.30 -1.39
CA LEU A 49 -25.68 11.75 -2.35
C LEU A 49 -26.14 12.86 -3.30
N ASN A 50 -25.90 12.69 -4.60
CA ASN A 50 -26.36 13.61 -5.64
C ASN A 50 -27.32 12.91 -6.60
N ASN A 51 -28.57 13.35 -6.60
CA ASN A 51 -29.66 12.69 -7.32
C ASN A 51 -29.69 12.95 -8.84
N GLN A 52 -28.87 13.84 -9.38
CA GLN A 52 -29.02 14.30 -10.76
C GLN A 52 -27.94 13.81 -11.73
N ILE A 53 -26.81 13.28 -11.24
CA ILE A 53 -25.65 12.98 -12.08
C ILE A 53 -25.74 11.58 -12.70
N TYR A 54 -26.18 10.60 -11.92
CA TYR A 54 -26.22 9.19 -12.30
C TYR A 54 -27.65 8.73 -12.57
N ARG A 55 -27.79 7.81 -13.53
CA ARG A 55 -29.09 7.27 -13.94
C ARG A 55 -29.65 6.29 -12.92
N THR A 56 -28.77 5.47 -12.35
CA THR A 56 -29.16 4.45 -11.38
C THR A 56 -28.91 4.92 -9.95
N GLU A 57 -29.79 4.51 -9.04
CA GLU A 57 -29.63 4.75 -7.60
C GLU A 57 -28.35 4.08 -7.07
N LEU A 58 -28.06 2.86 -7.54
CA LEU A 58 -26.80 2.17 -7.24
C LEU A 58 -25.57 3.04 -7.50
N ALA A 59 -25.48 3.67 -8.68
CA ALA A 59 -24.34 4.49 -9.03
C ALA A 59 -24.26 5.77 -8.19
N ARG A 60 -25.39 6.33 -7.73
CA ARG A 60 -25.42 7.46 -6.79
C ARG A 60 -24.84 7.07 -5.44
N PHE A 61 -25.24 5.92 -4.90
CA PHE A 61 -24.68 5.39 -3.66
C PHE A 61 -23.19 5.08 -3.80
N ALA A 62 -22.80 4.39 -4.86
CA ALA A 62 -21.41 4.08 -5.16
C ALA A 62 -20.54 5.35 -5.23
N ASP A 63 -21.01 6.38 -5.93
CA ASP A 63 -20.32 7.65 -6.03
C ASP A 63 -20.18 8.35 -4.67
N SER A 64 -21.26 8.42 -3.90
CA SER A 64 -21.24 9.05 -2.58
C SER A 64 -20.29 8.36 -1.59
N ARG A 65 -20.16 7.03 -1.67
CA ARG A 65 -19.16 6.26 -0.90
C ARG A 65 -17.74 6.60 -1.35
N TYR A 66 -17.49 6.59 -2.66
CA TYR A 66 -16.19 6.98 -3.22
C TYR A 66 -15.79 8.41 -2.82
N GLN A 67 -16.75 9.34 -2.80
CA GLN A 67 -16.56 10.70 -2.31
C GLN A 67 -16.23 10.76 -0.83
N ALA A 68 -16.99 10.06 0.03
CA ALA A 68 -16.73 10.04 1.48
C ALA A 68 -15.31 9.59 1.81
N TRP A 69 -14.88 8.46 1.26
CA TRP A 69 -13.52 7.96 1.48
C TRP A 69 -12.46 8.89 0.90
N THR A 70 -12.67 9.40 -0.32
CA THR A 70 -11.70 10.31 -0.91
C THR A 70 -11.60 11.61 -0.13
N LYS A 71 -12.68 12.10 0.51
CA LYS A 71 -12.67 13.31 1.34
C LYS A 71 -12.20 13.10 2.78
N GLY A 72 -11.78 11.87 3.13
CA GLY A 72 -11.18 11.55 4.43
C GLY A 72 -12.18 11.22 5.53
N GLU A 73 -13.40 10.83 5.19
CA GLU A 73 -14.36 10.36 6.18
C GLU A 73 -13.90 9.02 6.77
N ILE A 74 -13.85 8.96 8.09
CA ILE A 74 -13.49 7.75 8.84
C ILE A 74 -14.76 7.29 9.59
N PRO A 75 -15.25 6.06 9.35
CA PRO A 75 -16.41 5.52 10.04
C PRO A 75 -16.18 5.44 11.55
N VAL A 76 -17.13 5.94 12.33
CA VAL A 76 -17.09 5.87 13.81
C VAL A 76 -17.53 4.49 14.33
N LYS A 77 -18.37 3.77 13.57
CA LYS A 77 -18.83 2.41 13.89
C LYS A 77 -18.65 1.48 12.69
N ASP A 78 -18.42 0.20 12.97
CA ASP A 78 -18.38 -0.82 11.94
C ASP A 78 -19.71 -0.86 11.21
N ALA A 79 -19.62 -0.80 9.89
CA ALA A 79 -20.76 -0.72 9.02
C ALA A 79 -21.20 -2.10 8.56
N LYS A 80 -22.51 -2.32 8.42
CA LYS A 80 -23.01 -3.54 7.78
C LYS A 80 -22.63 -3.53 6.29
N ILE A 81 -22.16 -4.67 5.77
CA ILE A 81 -22.04 -4.87 4.32
C ILE A 81 -23.44 -4.69 3.72
N ALA A 82 -23.61 -3.71 2.85
CA ALA A 82 -24.78 -3.63 2.01
C ALA A 82 -24.50 -4.54 0.81
N ASP A 83 -25.35 -5.54 0.61
CA ASP A 83 -25.31 -6.38 -0.60
C ASP A 83 -25.32 -5.45 -1.82
N GLN A 84 -24.23 -5.45 -2.58
CA GLN A 84 -24.17 -4.79 -3.88
C GLN A 84 -24.12 -5.85 -4.97
N GLU A 85 -25.20 -6.61 -5.08
CA GLU A 85 -25.45 -7.47 -6.23
C GLU A 85 -26.10 -6.66 -7.35
N THR A 86 -25.35 -5.77 -8.01
CA THR A 86 -25.83 -5.21 -9.27
C THR A 86 -24.68 -4.85 -10.20
N VAL A 87 -24.79 -5.28 -11.46
CA VAL A 87 -23.91 -4.82 -12.55
C VAL A 87 -24.23 -3.36 -12.79
N MET A 88 -23.20 -2.53 -12.81
CA MET A 88 -23.40 -1.10 -12.97
C MET A 88 -23.68 -0.75 -14.44
N ASN A 89 -24.59 0.21 -14.65
CA ASN A 89 -24.90 0.70 -15.98
C ASN A 89 -23.63 1.22 -16.69
N ILE A 90 -23.44 0.84 -17.96
CA ILE A 90 -22.27 1.24 -18.77
C ILE A 90 -22.14 2.77 -18.84
N TYR A 91 -23.26 3.50 -18.96
CA TYR A 91 -23.24 4.97 -18.97
C TYR A 91 -22.73 5.52 -17.63
N ASP A 92 -23.23 5.01 -16.51
CA ASP A 92 -22.85 5.47 -15.17
C ASP A 92 -21.36 5.19 -14.87
N ASN A 93 -20.83 4.06 -15.36
CA ASN A 93 -19.40 3.75 -15.34
C ASN A 93 -18.57 4.82 -16.07
N TYR A 94 -18.97 5.24 -17.28
CA TYR A 94 -18.28 6.31 -17.99
C TYR A 94 -18.43 7.67 -17.33
N VAL A 95 -19.60 7.99 -16.76
CA VAL A 95 -19.80 9.22 -15.97
C VAL A 95 -18.80 9.27 -14.82
N PHE A 96 -18.66 8.18 -14.06
CA PHE A 96 -17.68 8.07 -12.98
C PHE A 96 -16.24 8.24 -13.48
N LEU A 97 -15.85 7.55 -14.56
CA LEU A 97 -14.51 7.72 -15.11
C LEU A 97 -14.23 9.17 -15.55
N ARG A 98 -15.18 9.85 -16.19
CA ARG A 98 -15.02 11.25 -16.61
C ARG A 98 -14.89 12.21 -15.42
N ARG A 99 -15.61 11.92 -14.33
CA ARG A 99 -15.55 12.72 -13.10
C ARG A 99 -14.22 12.58 -12.37
N TYR A 100 -13.67 11.37 -12.27
CA TYR A 100 -12.54 11.06 -11.36
C TYR A 100 -11.26 10.51 -11.99
N PHE A 101 -11.25 10.16 -13.27
CA PHE A 101 -10.04 9.78 -14.02
C PHE A 101 -9.73 10.70 -15.22
N SER A 102 -8.46 10.87 -15.57
CA SER A 102 -8.06 11.73 -16.69
C SER A 102 -8.64 11.20 -18.00
N LYS A 103 -8.74 12.05 -19.05
CA LYS A 103 -9.27 11.63 -20.35
C LYS A 103 -8.56 10.38 -20.89
N VAL A 104 -7.24 10.27 -20.69
CA VAL A 104 -6.42 9.10 -21.07
C VAL A 104 -7.02 7.79 -20.53
N TRP A 105 -7.40 7.76 -19.25
CA TRP A 105 -8.00 6.59 -18.64
C TRP A 105 -9.41 6.28 -19.14
N VAL A 106 -10.20 7.30 -19.49
CA VAL A 106 -11.53 7.11 -20.10
C VAL A 106 -11.41 6.45 -21.49
N TYR A 107 -10.46 6.91 -22.31
CA TYR A 107 -10.17 6.31 -23.62
C TYR A 107 -9.57 4.91 -23.48
N TYR A 108 -8.64 4.70 -22.54
CA TYR A 108 -8.08 3.38 -22.25
C TYR A 108 -9.18 2.36 -21.90
N ALA A 109 -10.10 2.72 -21.00
CA ALA A 109 -11.23 1.86 -20.65
C ALA A 109 -12.09 1.54 -21.89
N LEU A 110 -12.41 2.52 -22.72
CA LEU A 110 -13.14 2.30 -23.98
C LEU A 110 -12.41 1.32 -24.92
N ILE A 111 -11.11 1.49 -25.12
CA ILE A 111 -10.30 0.62 -25.98
C ILE A 111 -10.35 -0.83 -25.47
N ILE A 112 -10.12 -1.04 -24.17
CA ILE A 112 -10.21 -2.37 -23.56
C ILE A 112 -11.61 -2.97 -23.74
N ARG A 113 -12.67 -2.17 -23.56
CA ARG A 113 -14.06 -2.64 -23.73
C ARG A 113 -14.36 -3.05 -25.18
N ILE A 114 -13.92 -2.26 -26.16
CA ILE A 114 -14.08 -2.61 -27.59
C ILE A 114 -13.30 -3.89 -27.92
N LEU A 115 -12.02 -3.97 -27.53
CA LEU A 115 -11.18 -5.13 -27.79
C LEU A 115 -11.70 -6.40 -27.09
N SER A 116 -12.39 -6.26 -25.97
CA SER A 116 -13.03 -7.39 -25.28
C SER A 116 -14.31 -7.89 -25.95
N LEU A 117 -14.81 -7.21 -27.00
CA LEU A 117 -16.04 -7.53 -27.74
C LEU A 117 -17.32 -7.60 -26.88
N LYS A 118 -17.28 -7.13 -25.63
CA LYS A 118 -18.42 -7.12 -24.69
C LYS A 118 -19.35 -5.93 -24.96
N ASN A 119 -20.16 -6.01 -26.02
CA ASN A 119 -21.14 -5.00 -26.47
C ASN A 119 -20.55 -3.68 -27.02
N PRO A 120 -19.64 -3.71 -28.02
CA PRO A 120 -18.90 -2.53 -28.50
C PRO A 120 -19.80 -1.36 -28.92
N ILE A 121 -20.96 -1.63 -29.54
CA ILE A 121 -21.92 -0.58 -29.95
C ILE A 121 -22.51 0.14 -28.73
N LYS A 122 -22.87 -0.60 -27.67
CA LYS A 122 -23.42 0.00 -26.44
C LYS A 122 -22.36 0.82 -25.70
N GLU A 123 -21.12 0.34 -25.68
CA GLU A 123 -19.96 1.04 -25.12
C GLU A 123 -19.72 2.38 -25.79
N VAL A 124 -19.63 2.40 -27.14
CA VAL A 124 -19.43 3.64 -27.90
C VAL A 124 -20.60 4.61 -27.69
N LYS A 125 -21.86 4.12 -27.72
CA LYS A 125 -23.03 4.97 -27.45
C LYS A 125 -22.97 5.58 -26.04
N ALA A 126 -22.62 4.82 -25.02
CA ALA A 126 -22.51 5.30 -23.64
C ALA A 126 -21.33 6.28 -23.46
N PHE A 127 -20.19 5.99 -24.09
CA PHE A 127 -19.02 6.86 -24.12
C PHE A 127 -19.36 8.22 -24.74
N VAL A 128 -20.05 8.23 -25.89
CA VAL A 128 -20.46 9.47 -26.56
C VAL A 128 -21.50 10.23 -25.72
N LYS A 129 -22.52 9.54 -25.19
CA LYS A 129 -23.56 10.17 -24.35
C LYS A 129 -22.99 10.84 -23.10
N SER A 130 -21.92 10.31 -22.52
CA SER A 130 -21.28 10.87 -21.33
C SER A 130 -20.28 12.01 -21.63
N ARG A 131 -20.02 12.37 -22.90
CA ARG A 131 -18.93 13.29 -23.30
C ARG A 131 -18.95 14.67 -22.63
N ASN A 132 -20.13 15.18 -22.27
CA ASN A 132 -20.32 16.50 -21.67
C ASN A 132 -20.09 16.51 -20.14
N GLN A 133 -19.87 15.35 -19.52
CA GLN A 133 -19.61 15.25 -18.10
C GLN A 133 -18.27 15.93 -17.74
N LYS A 134 -18.31 16.81 -16.75
CA LYS A 134 -17.15 17.59 -16.30
C LYS A 134 -16.39 16.88 -15.18
N ARG A 135 -15.10 17.20 -15.07
CA ARG A 135 -14.23 16.79 -13.96
C ARG A 135 -14.79 17.29 -12.63
N TYR A 136 -14.85 16.43 -11.61
CA TYR A 136 -15.18 16.88 -10.26
C TYR A 136 -13.91 17.03 -9.41
N PRO A 137 -13.65 18.18 -8.79
CA PRO A 137 -12.44 18.42 -8.00
C PRO A 137 -12.57 17.82 -6.59
N ILE A 138 -12.58 16.48 -6.51
CA ILE A 138 -12.89 15.72 -5.29
C ILE A 138 -11.99 16.04 -4.06
N HIS A 139 -10.82 16.62 -4.28
CA HIS A 139 -9.84 16.94 -3.22
C HIS A 139 -9.91 18.38 -2.69
N LYS A 140 -10.82 19.23 -3.17
CA LYS A 140 -10.88 20.65 -2.73
C LYS A 140 -11.54 20.87 -1.38
N GLU A 141 -12.40 19.95 -0.94
CA GLU A 141 -13.23 20.09 0.26
C GLU A 141 -13.03 18.86 1.16
N LEU A 142 -11.91 18.86 1.87
CA LEU A 142 -11.51 17.77 2.76
C LEU A 142 -12.14 17.97 4.13
N VAL A 143 -12.63 16.90 4.74
CA VAL A 143 -13.49 16.99 5.94
C VAL A 143 -12.79 16.48 7.20
N SER A 144 -11.74 15.67 7.06
CA SER A 144 -11.03 15.11 8.22
C SER A 144 -10.48 16.23 9.11
N LYS A 145 -10.99 16.26 10.35
CA LYS A 145 -10.45 17.09 11.43
C LYS A 145 -9.19 16.43 11.98
N SER A 146 -8.18 17.23 12.28
CA SER A 146 -7.02 16.73 13.03
C SER A 146 -7.45 16.38 14.45
N PRO A 147 -7.04 15.23 15.00
CA PRO A 147 -7.23 14.95 16.40
C PRO A 147 -6.41 15.92 17.25
N GLU A 148 -6.87 16.15 18.47
CA GLU A 148 -6.05 16.76 19.51
C GLU A 148 -4.98 15.76 19.95
N LEU A 149 -3.78 16.25 20.22
CA LEU A 149 -2.66 15.41 20.63
C LEU A 149 -2.96 14.83 22.03
N ILE A 150 -2.81 13.52 22.19
CA ILE A 150 -3.03 12.89 23.50
C ILE A 150 -1.91 13.28 24.47
N THR A 151 -2.27 13.44 25.74
CA THR A 151 -1.34 13.72 26.84
C THR A 151 -1.22 12.56 27.83
N ASP A 152 -2.21 11.67 27.87
CA ASP A 152 -2.35 10.60 28.86
C ASP A 152 -2.57 9.25 28.17
N ASN A 153 -2.41 8.14 28.93
CA ASN A 153 -2.42 6.76 28.42
C ASN A 153 -1.44 6.57 27.27
N LEU A 154 -0.13 6.74 27.54
CA LEU A 154 0.94 6.57 26.57
C LEU A 154 1.55 5.16 26.68
N PRO A 155 1.04 4.15 25.94
CA PRO A 155 1.51 2.78 26.01
C PRO A 155 2.93 2.63 25.46
N ARG A 156 3.66 1.59 25.91
CA ARG A 156 5.01 1.31 25.43
C ARG A 156 5.04 1.07 23.91
N VAL A 157 6.01 1.69 23.25
CA VAL A 157 6.28 1.52 21.81
C VAL A 157 7.64 0.87 21.58
N SER A 158 7.70 -0.18 20.77
CA SER A 158 8.96 -0.76 20.28
C SER A 158 9.26 -0.23 18.87
N VAL A 159 10.26 0.62 18.74
CA VAL A 159 10.75 1.13 17.45
C VAL A 159 11.69 0.09 16.84
N ILE A 160 11.37 -0.39 15.64
CA ILE A 160 12.13 -1.43 14.95
C ILE A 160 12.86 -0.85 13.75
N ILE A 161 14.18 -1.03 13.71
CA ILE A 161 15.05 -0.53 12.64
C ILE A 161 15.91 -1.67 12.09
N PRO A 162 15.63 -2.17 10.88
CA PRO A 162 16.61 -2.95 10.15
C PRO A 162 17.65 -2.02 9.50
N THR A 163 18.94 -2.29 9.68
CA THR A 163 20.02 -1.50 9.06
C THR A 163 20.96 -2.38 8.24
N LEU A 164 21.52 -1.82 7.16
CA LEU A 164 22.51 -2.48 6.31
C LEU A 164 23.47 -1.46 5.69
N ASN A 165 24.68 -1.37 6.24
CA ASN A 165 25.79 -0.54 5.79
C ASN A 165 25.44 0.96 5.71
N ARG A 166 24.75 1.49 6.73
CA ARG A 166 24.25 2.89 6.77
C ARG A 166 24.47 3.60 8.12
N TYR A 167 25.55 3.30 8.83
CA TYR A 167 25.85 3.89 10.15
C TYR A 167 25.76 5.43 10.19
N GLU A 168 26.19 6.13 9.13
CA GLU A 168 26.08 7.59 9.04
C GLU A 168 24.63 8.09 9.15
N TYR A 169 23.70 7.46 8.42
CA TYR A 169 22.28 7.82 8.44
C TYR A 169 21.57 7.29 9.69
N LEU A 170 21.98 6.11 10.16
CA LEU A 170 21.45 5.53 11.39
C LEU A 170 21.78 6.41 12.60
N LYS A 171 22.95 7.08 12.61
CA LYS A 171 23.30 8.04 13.66
C LYS A 171 22.26 9.16 13.75
N ASP A 172 21.91 9.78 12.61
CA ASP A 172 20.88 10.82 12.55
C ASP A 172 19.51 10.30 13.03
N VAL A 173 19.16 9.06 12.65
CA VAL A 173 17.93 8.40 13.10
C VAL A 173 17.91 8.21 14.62
N LEU A 174 19.01 7.76 15.21
CA LEU A 174 19.12 7.57 16.66
C LEU A 174 19.12 8.90 17.41
N ASP A 175 19.73 9.95 16.85
CA ASP A 175 19.69 11.31 17.42
C ASP A 175 18.26 11.88 17.39
N ASP A 176 17.50 11.69 16.30
CA ASP A 176 16.09 12.10 16.20
C ASP A 176 15.19 11.29 17.17
N LEU A 177 15.48 10.00 17.38
CA LEU A 177 14.77 9.16 18.35
C LEU A 177 15.04 9.60 19.79
N LYS A 178 16.27 10.00 20.10
CA LYS A 178 16.63 10.57 21.41
C LYS A 178 15.88 11.85 21.72
N ALA A 179 15.52 12.61 20.69
CA ALA A 179 14.78 13.86 20.82
C ALA A 179 13.26 13.66 20.92
N GLN A 180 12.74 12.42 20.89
CA GLN A 180 11.29 12.18 20.96
C GLN A 180 10.69 12.60 22.30
N ASP A 181 9.61 13.36 22.23
CA ASP A 181 8.73 13.71 23.35
C ASP A 181 7.70 12.58 23.56
N TYR A 182 8.21 11.38 23.89
CA TYR A 182 7.40 10.21 24.25
C TYR A 182 8.08 9.44 25.38
N PRO A 183 7.40 9.17 26.50
CA PRO A 183 8.07 8.77 27.73
C PRO A 183 8.49 7.29 27.76
N ASP A 184 7.81 6.40 27.05
CA ASP A 184 8.03 4.94 27.16
C ASP A 184 8.17 4.29 25.78
N PHE A 185 9.41 4.22 25.29
CA PHE A 185 9.73 3.46 24.11
C PHE A 185 11.10 2.77 24.21
N GLU A 186 11.27 1.72 23.43
CA GLU A 186 12.55 1.05 23.22
C GLU A 186 12.90 1.04 21.74
N VAL A 187 14.17 0.85 21.43
CA VAL A 187 14.67 0.74 20.05
C VAL A 187 15.28 -0.64 19.87
N ILE A 188 14.86 -1.34 18.82
CA ILE A 188 15.38 -2.66 18.45
C ILE A 188 15.99 -2.54 17.06
N VAL A 189 17.30 -2.74 16.99
CA VAL A 189 18.07 -2.69 15.75
C VAL A 189 18.49 -4.09 15.33
N ILE A 190 18.16 -4.47 14.10
CA ILE A 190 18.72 -5.67 13.47
C ILE A 190 19.73 -5.22 12.43
N ASP A 191 21.00 -5.34 12.79
CA ASP A 191 22.11 -4.90 11.97
C ASP A 191 22.57 -6.03 11.06
N GLN A 192 22.58 -5.79 9.75
CA GLN A 192 23.02 -6.73 8.73
C GLN A 192 24.33 -6.28 8.06
N SER A 193 24.98 -5.27 8.62
CA SER A 193 26.18 -4.65 8.09
C SER A 193 27.38 -5.58 8.21
N ASP A 194 28.32 -5.37 7.29
CA ASP A 194 29.60 -6.05 7.27
C ASP A 194 30.68 -5.02 6.87
N PRO A 195 31.56 -4.61 7.80
CA PRO A 195 31.67 -5.12 9.18
C PRO A 195 30.53 -4.66 10.10
N PHE A 196 30.19 -5.51 11.08
CA PHE A 196 29.32 -5.15 12.20
C PHE A 196 30.12 -4.37 13.27
N ILE A 197 29.57 -3.28 13.77
CA ILE A 197 30.24 -2.37 14.71
C ILE A 197 29.39 -2.27 15.99
N PRO A 198 29.54 -3.20 16.96
CA PRO A 198 28.76 -3.17 18.20
C PRO A 198 28.92 -1.86 19.00
N SER A 199 30.13 -1.30 18.99
CA SER A 199 30.45 -0.06 19.71
C SER A 199 29.69 1.17 19.18
N PHE A 200 29.14 1.12 17.96
CA PHE A 200 28.33 2.19 17.39
C PHE A 200 27.09 2.50 18.22
N TYR A 201 26.54 1.50 18.91
CA TYR A 201 25.25 1.60 19.61
C TYR A 201 25.37 2.07 21.07
N SER A 202 26.59 2.28 21.56
CA SER A 202 26.85 2.73 22.92
C SER A 202 26.73 4.25 23.05
N GLY A 203 26.33 4.75 24.23
CA GLY A 203 26.42 6.17 24.58
C GLY A 203 25.21 7.05 24.18
N TYR A 204 24.13 6.48 23.64
CA TYR A 204 22.93 7.26 23.31
C TYR A 204 22.08 7.63 24.53
N GLY A 205 22.18 6.87 25.64
CA GLY A 205 21.33 7.07 26.82
C GLY A 205 19.87 6.65 26.59
N MET A 206 19.65 5.74 25.66
CA MET A 206 18.34 5.15 25.33
C MET A 206 18.40 3.63 25.47
N ASN A 207 17.24 2.99 25.65
CA ASN A 207 17.13 1.53 25.63
C ASN A 207 17.22 1.02 24.19
N ILE A 208 18.42 0.62 23.76
CA ILE A 208 18.68 0.06 22.43
C ILE A 208 19.07 -1.42 22.57
N THR A 209 18.25 -2.31 22.02
CA THR A 209 18.57 -3.73 21.83
C THR A 209 19.10 -3.92 20.41
N VAL A 210 20.24 -4.60 20.26
CA VAL A 210 20.87 -4.82 18.95
C VAL A 210 21.15 -6.31 18.76
N GLU A 211 20.77 -6.85 17.60
CA GLU A 211 21.15 -8.19 17.16
C GLU A 211 21.82 -8.10 15.79
N HIS A 212 22.95 -8.81 15.62
CA HIS A 212 23.62 -8.93 14.32
C HIS A 212 23.00 -10.09 13.54
N GLN A 213 22.60 -9.83 12.30
CA GLN A 213 22.07 -10.82 11.38
C GLN A 213 22.99 -10.90 10.17
N GLU A 214 23.74 -12.00 10.05
CA GLU A 214 24.68 -12.19 8.93
C GLU A 214 23.97 -12.20 7.57
N GLU A 215 22.78 -12.79 7.50
CA GLU A 215 22.00 -12.80 6.26
C GLU A 215 21.41 -11.42 5.96
N ARG A 216 21.69 -10.87 4.78
CA ARG A 216 21.07 -9.63 4.29
C ARG A 216 19.64 -9.92 3.81
N ALA A 217 18.67 -9.79 4.70
CA ALA A 217 17.26 -10.09 4.50
C ALA A 217 16.34 -9.15 5.34
N LEU A 218 15.59 -8.29 4.66
CA LEU A 218 14.78 -7.22 5.28
C LEU A 218 13.61 -7.76 6.10
N TRP A 219 12.84 -8.69 5.53
CA TRP A 219 11.65 -9.22 6.18
C TRP A 219 12.03 -10.15 7.32
N LYS A 220 13.11 -10.92 7.17
CA LYS A 220 13.69 -11.70 8.28
C LYS A 220 14.11 -10.79 9.43
N ALA A 221 14.82 -9.70 9.15
CA ALA A 221 15.22 -8.73 10.17
C ALA A 221 14.00 -8.11 10.88
N ARG A 222 13.00 -7.65 10.13
CA ARG A 222 11.75 -7.10 10.72
C ARG A 222 11.00 -8.14 11.55
N ASN A 223 10.85 -9.36 11.04
CA ASN A 223 10.20 -10.45 11.77
C ASN A 223 10.93 -10.74 13.08
N ARG A 224 12.27 -10.84 13.05
CA ARG A 224 13.08 -11.06 14.24
C ARG A 224 12.88 -9.95 15.27
N ALA A 225 12.98 -8.69 14.86
CA ALA A 225 12.76 -7.55 15.75
C ALA A 225 11.34 -7.54 16.36
N ILE A 226 10.31 -7.93 15.60
CA ILE A 226 8.92 -8.01 16.11
C ILE A 226 8.81 -9.05 17.23
N THR A 227 9.57 -10.15 17.16
CA THR A 227 9.60 -11.16 18.25
C THR A 227 10.27 -10.65 19.52
N LEU A 228 11.22 -9.71 19.40
CA LEU A 228 11.93 -9.10 20.52
C LEU A 228 11.16 -7.92 21.15
N ALA A 229 10.25 -7.31 20.40
CA ALA A 229 9.47 -6.14 20.84
C ALA A 229 8.65 -6.44 22.11
N SER A 230 8.79 -5.61 23.14
CA SER A 230 8.03 -5.70 24.39
C SER A 230 6.83 -4.73 24.44
N GLY A 231 6.78 -3.74 23.55
CA GLY A 231 5.73 -2.73 23.52
C GLY A 231 4.37 -3.25 23.08
N GLU A 232 3.31 -2.57 23.52
CA GLU A 232 1.95 -2.81 23.02
C GLU A 232 1.86 -2.47 21.52
N TYR A 233 2.65 -1.50 21.08
CA TYR A 233 2.76 -1.07 19.69
C TYR A 233 4.16 -1.32 19.16
N VAL A 234 4.21 -1.72 17.90
CA VAL A 234 5.43 -1.84 17.11
C VAL A 234 5.46 -0.70 16.09
N LEU A 235 6.51 0.11 16.14
CA LEU A 235 6.73 1.21 15.23
C LEU A 235 7.86 0.86 14.26
N LEU A 236 7.47 0.54 13.03
CA LEU A 236 8.42 0.15 12.01
C LEU A 236 9.03 1.39 11.34
N PHE A 237 10.37 1.47 11.32
CA PHE A 237 11.10 2.65 10.86
C PHE A 237 12.32 2.28 9.99
N ASP A 238 12.61 3.10 8.97
CA ASP A 238 13.82 2.90 8.14
C ASP A 238 15.01 3.67 8.69
N ASP A 239 16.22 3.15 8.43
CA ASP A 239 17.52 3.70 8.84
C ASP A 239 17.98 4.95 8.05
N ASP A 240 17.18 5.45 7.10
CA ASP A 240 17.49 6.62 6.25
C ASP A 240 16.38 7.69 6.25
N SER A 241 15.82 7.96 7.43
CA SER A 241 14.68 8.86 7.61
C SER A 241 14.93 9.91 8.69
N ARG A 242 14.30 11.09 8.55
CA ARG A 242 14.29 12.15 9.57
C ARG A 242 12.87 12.39 10.08
N ILE A 243 12.72 12.64 11.37
CA ILE A 243 11.42 12.77 12.05
C ILE A 243 11.42 13.94 13.05
N GLU A 244 10.23 14.48 13.31
CA GLU A 244 10.03 15.51 14.34
C GLU A 244 9.88 14.89 15.74
N LYS A 245 10.09 15.69 16.79
CA LYS A 245 10.08 15.22 18.19
C LYS A 245 8.74 14.63 18.66
N ASP A 246 7.63 14.97 18.02
CA ASP A 246 6.28 14.52 18.38
C ASP A 246 5.81 13.34 17.52
N TRP A 247 6.69 12.76 16.71
CA TRP A 247 6.36 11.73 15.72
C TRP A 247 5.72 10.47 16.34
N ILE A 248 6.32 9.91 17.40
CA ILE A 248 5.73 8.74 18.11
C ILE A 248 4.36 9.12 18.70
N LYS A 249 4.27 10.29 19.35
CA LYS A 249 3.04 10.78 19.99
C LYS A 249 1.90 10.95 18.98
N TRP A 250 2.17 11.41 17.76
CA TRP A 250 1.17 11.49 16.69
C TRP A 250 0.69 10.13 16.20
N HIS A 251 1.56 9.12 16.12
CA HIS A 251 1.13 7.77 15.79
C HIS A 251 0.16 7.21 16.84
N VAL A 252 0.50 7.36 18.12
CA VAL A 252 -0.31 6.85 19.24
C VAL A 252 -1.63 7.62 19.34
N THR A 253 -1.60 8.95 19.19
CA THR A 253 -2.80 9.80 19.10
C THR A 253 -3.77 9.29 18.03
N CYS A 254 -3.25 8.94 16.85
CA CYS A 254 -4.06 8.49 15.74
C CYS A 254 -4.81 7.17 16.04
N VAL A 255 -4.09 6.16 16.54
CA VAL A 255 -4.71 4.86 16.85
C VAL A 255 -5.73 4.96 17.98
N GLN A 256 -5.48 5.79 19.00
CA GLN A 256 -6.43 5.99 20.09
C GLN A 256 -7.65 6.79 19.64
N HIS A 257 -7.45 7.94 18.99
CA HIS A 257 -8.55 8.81 18.56
C HIS A 257 -9.50 8.14 17.59
N PHE A 258 -8.97 7.42 16.59
CA PHE A 258 -9.79 6.74 15.58
C PHE A 258 -10.19 5.31 15.96
N ASN A 259 -9.82 4.86 17.16
CA ASN A 259 -9.95 3.48 17.61
C ASN A 259 -9.49 2.50 16.52
N ALA A 260 -8.23 2.64 16.09
CA ALA A 260 -7.63 1.92 15.00
C ALA A 260 -6.43 1.10 15.50
N GLU A 261 -6.10 0.01 14.79
CA GLU A 261 -4.94 -0.80 15.14
C GLU A 261 -3.65 -0.35 14.44
N ILE A 262 -3.76 0.40 13.34
CA ILE A 262 -2.62 0.82 12.52
C ILE A 262 -2.70 2.32 12.23
N SER A 263 -1.57 3.02 12.42
CA SER A 263 -1.35 4.39 11.96
C SER A 263 -0.21 4.42 10.95
N SER A 264 -0.54 4.58 9.67
CA SER A 264 0.42 4.74 8.57
C SER A 264 0.82 6.21 8.42
N GLY A 265 2.06 6.54 8.75
CA GLY A 265 2.60 7.88 8.60
C GLY A 265 2.85 8.27 7.15
N VAL A 266 3.03 9.57 6.90
CA VAL A 266 3.29 10.10 5.55
C VAL A 266 4.78 10.24 5.29
N SER A 267 5.25 9.68 4.18
CA SER A 267 6.66 9.74 3.78
C SER A 267 6.87 10.84 2.74
N PHE A 268 7.53 11.92 3.15
CA PHE A 268 8.05 12.94 2.25
C PHE A 268 9.35 12.47 1.61
N SER A 269 9.60 12.83 0.35
CA SER A 269 10.86 12.54 -0.32
C SER A 269 11.36 13.77 -1.05
N LYS A 270 12.63 14.14 -0.84
CA LYS A 270 13.30 15.20 -1.63
C LYS A 270 13.35 14.88 -3.12
N VAL A 271 13.40 13.59 -3.46
CA VAL A 271 13.48 13.07 -4.84
C VAL A 271 12.32 12.09 -5.08
N GLY A 272 11.50 12.36 -6.10
CA GLY A 272 10.47 11.42 -6.56
C GLY A 272 9.16 12.06 -7.02
N ASP A 273 8.13 11.23 -7.07
CA ASP A 273 6.78 11.63 -7.47
C ASP A 273 6.15 12.55 -6.41
N ARG A 274 5.25 13.44 -6.86
CA ARG A 274 4.48 14.31 -5.95
C ARG A 274 3.63 13.45 -5.01
N ILE A 275 3.56 13.87 -3.75
CA ILE A 275 2.71 13.23 -2.75
C ILE A 275 1.24 13.45 -3.17
N PRO A 276 0.41 12.39 -3.19
CA PRO A 276 -1.00 12.55 -3.51
C PRO A 276 -1.68 13.48 -2.51
N GLU A 277 -2.61 14.31 -2.99
CA GLU A 277 -3.39 15.23 -2.13
C GLU A 277 -4.05 14.52 -0.94
N THR A 278 -4.37 13.22 -1.10
CA THR A 278 -5.01 12.41 -0.06
C THR A 278 -4.15 12.14 1.18
N TYR A 279 -2.86 12.46 1.14
CA TYR A 279 -1.91 12.26 2.25
C TYR A 279 -1.79 13.52 3.12
N LYS A 280 -2.56 14.58 2.86
CA LYS A 280 -2.54 15.83 3.63
C LYS A 280 -3.52 15.83 4.82
N TYR A 281 -4.30 14.78 4.99
CA TYR A 281 -5.37 14.68 5.99
C TYR A 281 -5.52 13.23 6.45
N PHE A 282 -6.21 13.02 7.58
CA PHE A 282 -6.47 11.67 8.06
C PHE A 282 -7.51 10.99 7.17
N LYS A 283 -7.25 9.75 6.83
CA LYS A 283 -8.20 8.92 6.07
C LYS A 283 -7.94 7.45 6.36
N LEU A 284 -8.88 6.60 5.96
CA LEU A 284 -8.60 5.18 5.86
C LEU A 284 -7.50 4.95 4.83
N SER A 285 -6.41 4.32 5.26
CA SER A 285 -5.25 4.06 4.41
C SER A 285 -5.55 2.94 3.44
N ASP A 286 -5.17 3.14 2.18
CA ASP A 286 -5.21 2.13 1.11
C ASP A 286 -3.83 1.57 0.77
N GLN A 287 -2.83 1.89 1.60
CA GLN A 287 -1.46 1.41 1.51
C GLN A 287 -0.84 1.30 2.90
N LEU A 288 0.24 0.54 2.99
CA LEU A 288 1.08 0.45 4.18
C LEU A 288 2.53 0.69 3.75
N ASP A 289 3.21 1.59 4.44
CA ASP A 289 4.64 1.87 4.26
C ASP A 289 5.36 1.37 5.51
N THR A 290 6.06 0.24 5.43
CA THR A 290 6.71 -0.32 6.62
C THR A 290 7.89 0.50 7.11
N GLY A 291 8.30 1.56 6.42
CA GLY A 291 9.28 2.50 6.94
C GLY A 291 8.71 3.62 7.80
N ASN A 292 7.38 3.74 7.93
CA ASN A 292 6.74 4.74 8.79
C ASN A 292 5.33 4.28 9.19
N VAL A 293 5.24 3.27 10.05
CA VAL A 293 3.94 2.72 10.47
C VAL A 293 3.97 2.19 11.89
N LEU A 294 2.99 2.61 12.68
CA LEU A 294 2.70 2.06 14.00
C LEU A 294 1.62 0.98 13.86
N ILE A 295 1.90 -0.20 14.41
CA ILE A 295 1.02 -1.38 14.35
C ILE A 295 0.85 -1.90 15.77
N LYS A 296 -0.40 -2.05 16.23
CA LYS A 296 -0.68 -2.72 17.51
C LYS A 296 -0.15 -4.16 17.46
N LYS A 297 0.64 -4.59 18.45
CA LYS A 297 1.32 -5.90 18.44
C LYS A 297 0.36 -7.08 18.25
N SER A 298 -0.85 -6.96 18.78
CA SER A 298 -1.94 -7.96 18.59
C SER A 298 -2.35 -8.20 17.13
N VAL A 299 -2.06 -7.27 16.21
CA VAL A 299 -2.26 -7.46 14.77
C VAL A 299 -1.43 -8.63 14.26
N PHE A 300 -0.16 -8.72 14.65
CA PHE A 300 0.74 -9.80 14.22
C PHE A 300 0.29 -11.19 14.73
N LEU A 301 -0.41 -11.25 15.86
CA LEU A 301 -1.03 -12.49 16.36
C LEU A 301 -2.17 -12.97 15.45
N LYS A 302 -2.88 -12.04 14.78
CA LYS A 302 -3.99 -12.35 13.86
C LYS A 302 -3.47 -12.61 12.44
N THR A 303 -2.59 -11.74 11.94
CA THR A 303 -2.11 -11.77 10.56
C THR A 303 -1.00 -12.80 10.34
N GLY A 304 -0.21 -13.11 11.37
CA GLY A 304 1.16 -13.62 11.22
C GLY A 304 2.14 -12.51 10.84
N LEU A 305 3.43 -12.83 10.82
CA LEU A 305 4.53 -11.92 10.49
C LEU A 305 4.57 -11.57 8.98
N PHE A 306 5.64 -10.94 8.50
CA PHE A 306 5.82 -10.65 7.06
C PHE A 306 6.12 -11.94 6.27
N ASP A 307 5.54 -12.05 5.07
CA ASP A 307 5.74 -13.20 4.18
C ASP A 307 7.16 -13.16 3.57
N LEU A 308 7.98 -14.15 3.89
CA LEU A 308 9.35 -14.27 3.42
C LEU A 308 9.44 -14.60 1.91
N GLN A 309 8.32 -14.93 1.24
CA GLN A 309 8.26 -14.99 -0.22
C GLN A 309 8.61 -13.63 -0.88
N PHE A 310 8.54 -12.53 -0.15
CA PHE A 310 8.90 -11.18 -0.63
C PHE A 310 10.35 -10.77 -0.33
N GLU A 311 11.14 -11.64 0.29
CA GLU A 311 12.53 -11.35 0.64
C GLU A 311 13.37 -10.98 -0.59
N LYS A 312 14.17 -9.92 -0.45
CA LYS A 312 14.97 -9.30 -1.53
C LYS A 312 14.15 -8.83 -2.75
N GLN A 313 12.82 -8.76 -2.65
CA GLN A 313 11.94 -8.33 -3.74
C GLN A 313 10.97 -7.20 -3.31
N ARG A 314 9.84 -7.04 -4.00
CA ARG A 314 8.91 -5.91 -3.84
C ARG A 314 7.52 -6.40 -3.46
N MET A 315 6.71 -5.50 -2.91
CA MET A 315 5.31 -5.73 -2.49
C MET A 315 5.12 -6.41 -1.12
N GLY A 316 6.15 -6.62 -0.32
CA GLY A 316 5.95 -7.15 1.04
C GLY A 316 5.16 -6.20 1.96
N ASP A 317 5.37 -4.87 1.86
CA ASP A 317 4.54 -3.88 2.58
C ASP A 317 3.07 -3.97 2.15
N GLY A 318 2.88 -4.02 0.82
CA GLY A 318 1.59 -4.07 0.18
C GLY A 318 0.84 -5.37 0.48
N GLU A 319 1.57 -6.48 0.65
CA GLU A 319 1.01 -7.77 1.01
C GLU A 319 0.54 -7.78 2.46
N PHE A 320 1.38 -7.35 3.40
CA PHE A 320 1.01 -7.30 4.81
C PHE A 320 -0.17 -6.34 5.04
N GLY A 321 -0.14 -5.16 4.39
CA GLY A 321 -1.25 -4.20 4.41
C GLY A 321 -2.55 -4.79 3.86
N LEU A 322 -2.49 -5.59 2.79
CA LEU A 322 -3.68 -6.24 2.24
C LEU A 322 -4.20 -7.34 3.17
N ARG A 323 -3.34 -8.14 3.80
CA ARG A 323 -3.79 -9.11 4.82
C ARG A 323 -4.49 -8.42 5.99
N CYS A 324 -3.97 -7.28 6.45
CA CYS A 324 -4.64 -6.47 7.46
C CYS A 324 -6.03 -6.01 6.99
N HIS A 325 -6.11 -5.47 5.77
CA HIS A 325 -7.38 -5.05 5.15
C HIS A 325 -8.39 -6.20 5.08
N LEU A 326 -7.98 -7.40 4.62
CA LEU A 326 -8.85 -8.57 4.53
C LEU A 326 -9.41 -9.02 5.88
N LEU A 327 -8.65 -8.82 6.97
CA LEU A 327 -9.08 -9.12 8.33
C LEU A 327 -9.93 -7.99 8.97
N GLY A 328 -10.20 -6.91 8.23
CA GLY A 328 -10.97 -5.76 8.74
C GLY A 328 -10.19 -4.90 9.73
N ILE A 329 -8.86 -5.02 9.75
CA ILE A 329 -7.99 -4.24 10.65
C ILE A 329 -7.98 -2.78 10.18
N ARG A 330 -8.25 -1.84 11.08
CA ARG A 330 -8.39 -0.43 10.75
C ARG A 330 -7.00 0.21 10.63
N ASN A 331 -6.70 0.71 9.44
CA ASN A 331 -5.47 1.44 9.15
C ASN A 331 -5.80 2.89 8.76
N ILE A 332 -5.23 3.84 9.49
CA ILE A 332 -5.42 5.27 9.26
C ILE A 332 -4.13 5.88 8.69
N SER A 333 -4.25 6.59 7.58
CA SER A 333 -3.20 7.46 7.06
C SER A 333 -3.10 8.69 7.96
N ASN A 334 -1.91 8.98 8.46
CA ASN A 334 -1.63 9.99 9.46
C ASN A 334 -0.66 11.05 8.90
N PRO A 335 -1.18 12.24 8.50
CA PRO A 335 -0.35 13.31 7.95
C PRO A 335 0.54 13.99 8.99
N ARG A 336 0.25 13.84 10.28
CA ARG A 336 1.02 14.46 11.37
C ARG A 336 2.21 13.62 11.78
N ALA A 337 2.11 12.30 11.69
CA ALA A 337 3.22 11.39 11.89
C ALA A 337 4.05 11.21 10.61
N SER A 338 4.65 12.30 10.16
CA SER A 338 5.40 12.29 8.91
C SER A 338 6.89 12.04 9.09
N ARG A 339 7.53 11.51 8.04
CA ARG A 339 8.99 11.41 7.94
C ARG A 339 9.50 12.04 6.66
N LEU A 340 10.74 12.51 6.68
CA LEU A 340 11.51 12.79 5.48
C LEU A 340 12.38 11.57 5.14
N HIS A 341 12.01 10.83 4.09
CA HIS A 341 12.77 9.68 3.58
C HIS A 341 13.85 10.16 2.60
N LEU A 342 15.12 9.97 2.95
CA LEU A 342 16.28 10.47 2.20
C LEU A 342 16.55 9.68 0.92
N LYS A 343 16.06 8.43 0.82
CA LYS A 343 16.21 7.52 -0.33
C LYS A 343 17.67 7.31 -0.71
N VAL A 344 18.48 7.01 0.29
CA VAL A 344 19.93 6.84 0.13
C VAL A 344 20.25 5.79 -0.94
N GLY A 345 21.25 6.06 -1.77
CA GLY A 345 21.59 5.24 -2.96
C GLY A 345 22.22 3.88 -2.66
N GLN A 346 22.68 3.65 -1.44
CA GLN A 346 23.33 2.42 -0.96
C GLN A 346 22.54 1.75 0.16
N GLY A 347 22.87 0.52 0.54
CA GLY A 347 22.22 -0.25 1.61
C GLY A 347 20.82 -0.82 1.28
N GLY A 348 20.28 -1.64 2.18
CA GLY A 348 18.96 -2.27 2.08
C GLY A 348 18.70 -3.00 0.76
N LEU A 349 17.46 -2.93 0.26
CA LEU A 349 17.05 -3.56 -1.00
C LEU A 349 17.86 -3.11 -2.23
N ARG A 350 18.55 -1.96 -2.17
CA ARG A 350 19.39 -1.49 -3.27
C ARG A 350 20.64 -2.36 -3.44
N GLN A 351 21.18 -2.88 -2.33
CA GLN A 351 22.31 -3.82 -2.35
C GLN A 351 21.85 -5.27 -2.54
N MET A 352 20.84 -5.73 -1.80
CA MET A 352 20.48 -7.17 -1.77
C MET A 352 19.38 -7.60 -2.76
N GLY A 353 18.68 -6.68 -3.43
CA GLY A 353 17.48 -7.02 -4.20
C GLY A 353 17.17 -6.11 -5.40
N SER A 354 15.90 -6.11 -5.83
CA SER A 354 15.36 -5.19 -6.84
C SER A 354 14.56 -4.07 -6.16
N TRP A 355 15.02 -2.83 -6.30
CA TRP A 355 14.34 -1.67 -5.72
C TRP A 355 13.10 -1.22 -6.51
N ASP A 356 13.11 -1.38 -7.84
CA ASP A 356 11.94 -1.11 -8.69
C ASP A 356 11.19 -2.43 -8.97
N ALA A 357 9.86 -2.38 -8.86
CA ALA A 357 8.96 -3.51 -9.09
C ALA A 357 8.91 -3.96 -10.55
N TYR A 358 9.12 -3.03 -11.49
CA TYR A 358 9.04 -3.28 -12.92
C TYR A 358 10.39 -3.09 -13.62
N ARG A 359 11.37 -2.38 -13.04
CA ARG A 359 12.71 -2.18 -13.64
C ARG A 359 13.74 -3.04 -12.95
N THR A 360 13.83 -4.29 -13.37
CA THR A 360 14.83 -5.24 -12.87
C THR A 360 16.25 -4.84 -13.26
N LYS A 361 17.23 -5.16 -12.40
CA LYS A 361 18.66 -4.89 -12.65
C LYS A 361 19.16 -5.53 -13.95
N LYS A 362 18.68 -6.74 -14.28
CA LYS A 362 19.01 -7.46 -15.51
C LYS A 362 18.01 -7.10 -16.62
N TRP A 363 18.52 -6.77 -17.81
CA TRP A 363 17.71 -6.39 -18.97
C TRP A 363 16.75 -7.48 -19.43
N LEU A 364 17.23 -8.74 -19.50
CA LEU A 364 16.45 -9.94 -19.85
C LEU A 364 15.85 -10.65 -18.61
N GLY A 365 15.86 -9.99 -17.46
CA GLY A 365 15.32 -10.55 -16.22
C GLY A 365 13.79 -10.64 -16.22
N PRO A 366 13.20 -11.44 -15.31
CA PRO A 366 11.75 -11.53 -15.15
C PRO A 366 11.16 -10.16 -14.85
N ARG A 367 10.14 -9.74 -15.62
CA ARG A 367 9.54 -8.41 -15.52
C ARG A 367 8.01 -8.45 -15.52
N PRO A 368 7.32 -7.92 -14.49
CA PRO A 368 7.86 -7.31 -13.26
C PRO A 368 8.61 -8.33 -12.40
N VAL A 369 9.18 -7.93 -11.26
CA VAL A 369 9.79 -8.89 -10.33
C VAL A 369 8.76 -9.95 -9.91
N PRO A 370 9.14 -11.23 -9.77
CA PRO A 370 8.17 -12.32 -9.57
C PRO A 370 7.19 -12.13 -8.41
N SER A 371 7.65 -11.59 -7.28
CA SER A 371 6.81 -11.25 -6.11
C SER A 371 5.63 -10.33 -6.43
N VAL A 372 5.73 -9.45 -7.43
CA VAL A 372 4.63 -8.58 -7.86
C VAL A 372 3.50 -9.41 -8.46
N LEU A 373 3.83 -10.35 -9.35
CA LEU A 373 2.81 -11.23 -9.95
C LEU A 373 2.30 -12.26 -8.94
N TYR A 374 3.15 -12.73 -8.01
CA TYR A 374 2.73 -13.57 -6.90
C TYR A 374 1.65 -12.85 -6.07
N PHE A 375 1.93 -11.62 -5.61
CA PHE A 375 0.97 -10.80 -4.87
C PHE A 375 -0.32 -10.55 -5.66
N PHE A 376 -0.23 -10.09 -6.90
CA PHE A 376 -1.43 -9.76 -7.68
C PHE A 376 -2.30 -10.99 -7.98
N ARG A 377 -1.69 -12.11 -8.38
CA ARG A 377 -2.44 -13.32 -8.73
C ARG A 377 -3.05 -13.97 -7.51
N ARG A 378 -2.33 -14.00 -6.38
CA ARG A 378 -2.81 -14.61 -5.13
C ARG A 378 -4.05 -13.90 -4.60
N TYR A 379 -4.06 -12.56 -4.62
CA TYR A 379 -5.10 -11.79 -3.94
C TYR A 379 -6.16 -11.17 -4.85
N PHE A 380 -5.81 -10.79 -6.09
CA PHE A 380 -6.72 -10.09 -7.02
C PHE A 380 -7.12 -10.95 -8.22
N GLY A 381 -6.50 -12.12 -8.39
CA GLY A 381 -6.74 -13.02 -9.51
C GLY A 381 -6.06 -12.62 -10.82
N VAL A 382 -6.23 -13.49 -11.82
CA VAL A 382 -5.56 -13.39 -13.13
C VAL A 382 -6.00 -12.17 -13.92
N GLU A 383 -7.31 -11.88 -13.98
CA GLU A 383 -7.85 -10.77 -14.78
C GLU A 383 -7.28 -9.42 -14.33
N ALA A 384 -7.35 -9.11 -13.04
CA ALA A 384 -6.80 -7.86 -12.48
C ALA A 384 -5.28 -7.76 -12.68
N THR A 385 -4.57 -8.87 -12.51
CA THR A 385 -3.11 -8.93 -12.75
C THR A 385 -2.78 -8.53 -14.19
N ILE A 386 -3.48 -9.09 -15.18
CA ILE A 386 -3.24 -8.79 -16.60
C ILE A 386 -3.53 -7.32 -16.90
N TYR A 387 -4.65 -6.76 -16.43
CA TYR A 387 -4.93 -5.33 -16.63
C TYR A 387 -3.85 -4.44 -16.01
N HIS A 388 -3.35 -4.78 -14.82
CA HIS A 388 -2.29 -4.01 -14.19
C HIS A 388 -0.98 -4.06 -14.99
N VAL A 389 -0.58 -5.26 -15.44
CA VAL A 389 0.65 -5.47 -16.22
C VAL A 389 0.58 -4.78 -17.57
N LEU A 390 -0.56 -4.86 -18.29
CA LEU A 390 -0.74 -4.24 -19.60
C LEU A 390 -0.45 -2.73 -19.58
N VAL A 391 -0.81 -2.04 -18.51
CA VAL A 391 -0.56 -0.61 -18.36
C VAL A 391 0.90 -0.31 -18.01
N HIS A 392 1.48 -1.08 -17.09
CA HIS A 392 2.76 -0.70 -16.47
C HIS A 392 3.99 -1.30 -17.15
N LEU A 393 3.85 -2.46 -17.80
CA LEU A 393 4.97 -3.15 -18.44
C LEU A 393 5.57 -2.34 -19.60
N PRO A 394 4.81 -1.71 -20.52
CA PRO A 394 5.41 -0.89 -21.58
C PRO A 394 6.26 0.26 -21.03
N ALA A 395 5.72 1.00 -20.06
CA ALA A 395 6.42 2.14 -19.44
C ALA A 395 7.67 1.74 -18.64
N SER A 396 7.80 0.46 -18.27
CA SER A 396 8.96 -0.05 -17.53
C SER A 396 10.26 -0.09 -18.33
N TYR A 397 10.18 -0.09 -19.67
CA TYR A 397 11.38 -0.10 -20.53
C TYR A 397 12.04 1.27 -20.64
N ILE A 398 11.43 2.31 -20.07
CA ILE A 398 12.03 3.64 -19.94
C ILE A 398 12.88 3.66 -18.66
N PRO A 399 14.17 4.06 -18.73
CA PRO A 399 15.01 4.25 -17.55
C PRO A 399 14.34 5.15 -16.50
N TYR A 400 14.50 4.82 -15.22
CA TYR A 400 13.83 5.50 -14.11
C TYR A 400 14.03 7.04 -14.13
N ARG A 401 15.24 7.52 -14.48
CA ARG A 401 15.57 8.95 -14.59
C ARG A 401 14.68 9.74 -15.56
N PHE A 402 14.04 9.08 -16.51
CA PHE A 402 13.17 9.70 -17.51
C PHE A 402 11.68 9.50 -17.22
N LYS A 403 11.31 8.88 -16.08
CA LYS A 403 9.92 8.59 -15.71
C LYS A 403 9.05 9.85 -15.61
N SER A 404 9.65 11.00 -15.29
CA SER A 404 8.94 12.28 -15.19
C SER A 404 8.76 13.01 -16.54
N ASN A 405 9.43 12.57 -17.62
CA ASN A 405 9.36 13.23 -18.92
C ASN A 405 8.22 12.63 -19.76
N ARG A 406 7.11 13.38 -19.88
CA ARG A 406 5.90 12.96 -20.61
C ARG A 406 6.12 12.61 -22.09
N TYR A 407 7.13 13.20 -22.74
CA TYR A 407 7.43 12.90 -24.15
C TYR A 407 8.21 11.60 -24.29
N LEU A 408 9.19 11.38 -23.41
CA LEU A 408 9.91 10.12 -23.33
C LEU A 408 9.02 8.96 -22.88
N MET A 409 7.91 9.24 -22.21
CA MET A 409 6.88 8.24 -21.90
C MET A 409 6.15 7.67 -23.12
N LEU A 410 6.22 8.33 -24.28
CA LEU A 410 5.62 7.85 -25.52
C LEU A 410 6.58 6.98 -26.36
N THR A 411 7.88 7.00 -26.07
CA THR A 411 8.87 6.25 -26.87
C THR A 411 8.70 4.73 -26.83
N PRO A 412 8.24 4.08 -25.74
CA PRO A 412 7.98 2.65 -25.77
C PRO A 412 6.82 2.27 -26.68
N LEU A 413 5.89 3.20 -26.96
CA LEU A 413 4.80 2.96 -27.91
C LEU A 413 5.33 2.90 -29.34
N LEU A 414 6.33 3.73 -29.68
CA LEU A 414 7.00 3.72 -30.98
C LEU A 414 7.88 2.48 -31.15
N LEU A 415 8.61 2.10 -30.09
CA LEU A 415 9.49 0.94 -30.09
C LEU A 415 8.74 -0.38 -29.76
N PHE A 416 7.42 -0.31 -29.57
CA PHE A 416 6.62 -1.44 -29.11
C PHE A 416 6.80 -2.68 -29.99
N PRO A 417 6.76 -2.62 -31.34
CA PRO A 417 6.93 -3.82 -32.17
C PRO A 417 8.26 -4.54 -31.93
N PHE A 418 9.34 -3.80 -31.65
CA PHE A 418 10.68 -4.34 -31.39
C PHE A 418 10.83 -4.86 -29.96
N LEU A 419 10.23 -4.16 -28.99
CA LEU A 419 10.29 -4.54 -27.58
C LEU A 419 9.30 -5.65 -27.23
N PHE A 420 8.25 -5.85 -28.03
CA PHE A 420 7.15 -6.76 -27.69
C PHE A 420 7.59 -8.22 -27.46
N PRO A 421 8.40 -8.86 -28.33
CA PRO A 421 8.87 -10.22 -28.07
C PRO A 421 9.64 -10.33 -26.76
N LEU A 422 10.49 -9.34 -26.47
CA LEU A 422 11.26 -9.26 -25.23
C LEU A 422 10.35 -9.05 -24.01
N MET A 423 9.31 -8.23 -24.13
CA MET A 423 8.31 -8.01 -23.09
C MET A 423 7.56 -9.29 -22.75
N VAL A 424 7.10 -10.02 -23.79
CA VAL A 424 6.41 -11.30 -23.63
C VAL A 424 7.33 -12.31 -22.94
N PHE A 425 8.59 -12.43 -23.36
CA PHE A 425 9.55 -13.33 -22.73
C PHE A 425 9.83 -12.98 -21.26
N SER A 426 10.09 -11.71 -20.96
CA SER A 426 10.37 -11.24 -19.60
C SER A 426 9.16 -11.43 -18.68
N PHE A 427 7.96 -11.19 -19.21
CA PHE A 427 6.69 -11.44 -18.50
C PHE A 427 6.46 -12.92 -18.26
N TYR A 428 6.67 -13.77 -19.26
CA TYR A 428 6.53 -15.23 -19.12
C TYR A 428 7.46 -15.79 -18.04
N GLN A 429 8.73 -15.37 -18.00
CA GLN A 429 9.65 -15.77 -16.93
C GLN A 429 9.11 -15.36 -15.55
N SER A 430 8.69 -14.10 -15.41
CA SER A 430 8.09 -13.62 -14.15
C SER A 430 6.86 -14.43 -13.76
N TRP A 431 5.99 -14.72 -14.73
CA TRP A 431 4.78 -15.51 -14.54
C TRP A 431 5.10 -16.92 -14.05
N LYS A 432 6.08 -17.60 -14.66
CA LYS A 432 6.55 -18.93 -14.26
C LYS A 432 7.09 -18.93 -12.82
N HIS A 433 7.92 -17.96 -12.47
CA HIS A 433 8.44 -17.83 -11.10
C HIS A 433 7.35 -17.52 -10.08
N ALA A 434 6.38 -16.67 -10.44
CA ALA A 434 5.24 -16.39 -9.61
C ALA A 434 4.33 -17.61 -9.41
N THR A 435 4.13 -18.43 -10.45
CA THR A 435 3.41 -19.71 -10.31
C THR A 435 4.08 -20.61 -9.27
N ARG A 436 5.41 -20.80 -9.35
CA ARG A 436 6.14 -21.58 -8.33
C ARG A 436 5.92 -21.05 -6.90
N LYS A 437 5.97 -19.72 -6.71
CA LYS A 437 5.67 -19.10 -5.40
C LYS A 437 4.23 -19.34 -4.94
N ILE A 438 3.26 -19.36 -5.86
CA ILE A 438 1.87 -19.69 -5.55
C ILE A 438 1.78 -21.14 -5.10
N ASP A 439 2.43 -22.06 -5.83
CA ASP A 439 2.44 -23.49 -5.54
C ASP A 439 3.13 -23.81 -4.20
N GLU A 440 4.24 -23.13 -3.88
CA GLU A 440 4.94 -23.21 -2.60
C GLU A 440 4.12 -22.64 -1.42
N GLY A 441 3.19 -21.73 -1.72
CA GLY A 441 2.41 -21.03 -0.70
C GLY A 441 3.16 -19.92 0.03
N PRO A 442 2.47 -19.23 0.95
CA PRO A 442 3.05 -18.13 1.71
C PRO A 442 4.01 -18.66 2.78
N ASN A 443 5.12 -17.96 3.00
CA ASN A 443 6.09 -18.29 4.04
C ASN A 443 5.95 -17.28 5.20
N ILE A 444 4.92 -17.50 6.03
CA ILE A 444 4.52 -16.58 7.11
C ILE A 444 4.63 -17.28 8.46
N ASP A 445 5.61 -16.86 9.26
CA ASP A 445 5.73 -17.27 10.65
C ASP A 445 4.63 -16.67 11.52
N GLN A 446 4.28 -17.38 12.60
CA GLN A 446 3.34 -16.88 13.61
C GLN A 446 4.10 -16.22 14.75
N LEU A 447 3.56 -15.09 15.23
CA LEU A 447 3.99 -14.55 16.52
C LEU A 447 3.37 -15.41 17.62
N ILE A 448 4.20 -16.11 18.38
CA ILE A 448 3.75 -16.94 19.50
C ILE A 448 3.53 -16.02 20.70
N LYS A 449 2.39 -16.14 21.40
CA LYS A 449 2.23 -15.50 22.71
C LYS A 449 3.20 -16.17 23.67
N THR A 450 4.16 -15.43 24.20
CA THR A 450 4.88 -15.88 25.39
C THR A 450 3.88 -15.97 26.53
N GLU A 451 3.69 -17.16 27.11
CA GLU A 451 2.68 -17.44 28.15
C GLU A 451 2.95 -16.72 29.49
N ASN A 452 4.00 -15.91 29.61
CA ASN A 452 4.39 -15.23 30.84
C ASN A 452 4.75 -13.75 30.60
N ALA A 453 3.74 -12.90 30.38
CA ALA A 453 3.90 -11.45 30.48
C ALA A 453 2.66 -10.82 31.12
#